data_AF-A0A662J0Y1-F1
#
_entry.id   AF-A0A662J0Y1-F1
#
_cell.length_a   1.000
_cell.length_b   1.000
_cell.length_c   1.000
_cell.angle_alpha   90.00
_cell.angle_beta   90.00
_cell.angle_gamma   90.00
#
_symmetry.space_group_name_H-M   'P 1'
#
loop_
_entity.id
_entity.type
_entity.pdbx_description
1 polymer ?
#
loop_
_entity_poly.entity_id
_entity_poly.type
_entity_poly.pdbx_seq_one_letter_code
_entity_poly.pdbx_strand_id
1 'polypeptide(L)'
;MWKRLVEVMESPAKAIIVGLLPREGTSKLHEVEELARNRGYLVVDKVVQSRATPHPAYLIGPGKLEEVKERIKKFGVSTVIFANDLTPGQYFRLQRELGLSINILDRVLLILEIFEKRAMTSEAKLQVELARLKYTLPWARELVRLKGFGSEKMGFGSLGGYPYKAYISFAKRRIKLLEEKLEKLKLKEEQLIAHRKEANMPIVALTGYTQSGKTTLFNLLAGESKVVGLGPFTTLTTCARRVKALGKNFIIIDSLGFIEDMPQLILKAFHATLVEIKLADVILLLVDVSDPPYKLRKKVETSLSTITEVTGGEKPLLIALNKIDLVGDSRLEYSSKIVRKIASEHDMVVISAKKGVNIEYLLKKLVEMLRLTSPPLLNDRDVT
;
A
#
# COMPACT_ATOMS: atom_id res chain seq x y z
N MET A 1 -18.92 21.16 8.32
CA MET A 1 -17.48 21.50 8.35
C MET A 1 -16.56 20.36 7.92
N TRP A 2 -16.90 19.08 8.13
CA TRP A 2 -16.10 17.93 7.65
C TRP A 2 -16.57 17.33 6.31
N LYS A 3 -17.66 17.85 5.73
CA LYS A 3 -18.22 17.45 4.43
C LYS A 3 -17.53 18.09 3.21
N ARG A 4 -16.45 18.87 3.39
CA ARG A 4 -15.71 19.56 2.31
C ARG A 4 -14.40 18.87 1.90
N LEU A 5 -14.14 17.65 2.37
CA LEU A 5 -12.97 16.85 1.98
C LEU A 5 -13.21 15.98 0.73
N VAL A 6 -14.40 16.07 0.12
CA VAL A 6 -14.76 15.31 -1.07
C VAL A 6 -15.43 16.28 -2.03
N GLU A 7 -14.65 17.07 -2.76
CA GLU A 7 -14.89 17.46 -4.17
C GLU A 7 -13.91 18.54 -4.64
N VAL A 8 -13.60 18.46 -5.93
CA VAL A 8 -12.70 19.29 -6.76
C VAL A 8 -11.21 18.89 -6.73
N MET A 9 -10.86 17.91 -7.56
CA MET A 9 -9.49 17.69 -8.05
C MET A 9 -9.45 18.00 -9.55
N GLU A 10 -9.18 19.25 -9.93
CA GLU A 10 -8.77 19.60 -11.31
C GLU A 10 -7.25 19.81 -11.45
N SER A 11 -6.47 19.56 -10.40
CA SER A 11 -5.00 19.48 -10.48
C SER A 11 -4.45 18.58 -9.37
N PRO A 12 -3.36 17.83 -9.63
CA PRO A 12 -2.74 17.00 -8.60
C PRO A 12 -2.30 17.89 -7.44
N ALA A 13 -2.74 17.57 -6.22
CA ALA A 13 -2.38 18.32 -5.03
C ALA A 13 -0.85 18.36 -4.88
N LYS A 14 -0.28 19.57 -4.81
CA LYS A 14 1.15 19.77 -4.59
C LYS A 14 1.51 19.36 -3.17
N ALA A 15 2.56 18.56 -3.04
CA ALA A 15 3.01 18.03 -1.77
C ALA A 15 4.51 18.29 -1.53
N ILE A 16 4.86 18.55 -0.27
CA ILE A 16 6.25 18.50 0.21
C ILE A 16 6.41 17.28 1.10
N ILE A 17 7.51 16.55 0.93
CA ILE A 17 7.86 15.44 1.82
C ILE A 17 8.85 15.93 2.87
N VAL A 18 8.55 15.65 4.13
CA VAL A 18 9.40 15.93 5.28
C VAL A 18 9.89 14.61 5.86
N GLY A 19 11.21 14.44 5.97
CA GLY A 19 11.79 13.22 6.54
C GLY A 19 12.80 13.51 7.65
N LEU A 20 12.71 12.72 8.71
CA LEU A 20 13.76 12.60 9.70
C LEU A 20 14.60 11.37 9.38
N LEU A 21 15.89 11.59 9.11
CA LEU A 21 16.87 10.53 8.98
C LEU A 21 17.50 10.26 10.35
N PRO A 22 17.28 9.09 10.96
CA PRO A 22 18.07 8.68 12.12
C PRO A 22 19.54 8.51 11.69
N ARG A 23 20.47 8.69 12.65
CA ARG A 23 21.92 8.45 12.41
C ARG A 23 22.20 7.02 11.94
N GLU A 24 21.37 6.07 12.34
CA GLU A 24 21.42 4.67 11.92
C GLU A 24 20.04 4.25 11.40
N GLY A 25 20.01 3.65 10.20
CA GLY A 25 18.79 3.13 9.58
C GLY A 25 18.63 3.47 8.10
N THR A 26 17.72 2.78 7.42
CA THR A 26 17.38 3.05 6.02
C THR A 26 16.32 4.13 5.91
N SER A 27 16.53 5.10 5.01
CA SER A 27 15.57 6.16 4.76
C SER A 27 14.27 5.63 4.17
N LYS A 28 13.14 5.98 4.78
CA LYS A 28 11.79 5.73 4.22
C LYS A 28 11.35 6.80 3.21
N LEU A 29 12.21 7.79 2.92
CA LEU A 29 11.87 8.92 2.04
C LEU A 29 11.53 8.47 0.63
N HIS A 30 12.33 7.57 0.05
CA HIS A 30 12.11 7.09 -1.31
C HIS A 30 10.80 6.28 -1.40
N GLU A 31 10.53 5.45 -0.39
CA GLU A 31 9.26 4.72 -0.29
C GLU A 31 8.06 5.68 -0.19
N VAL A 32 8.09 6.64 0.73
CA VAL A 32 7.00 7.60 0.92
C VAL A 32 6.78 8.47 -0.32
N GLU A 33 7.85 8.81 -1.04
CA GLU A 33 7.75 9.52 -2.31
C GLU A 33 7.03 8.70 -3.38
N GLU A 34 7.40 7.43 -3.56
CA GLU A 34 6.71 6.54 -4.50
C GLU A 34 5.24 6.36 -4.12
N LEU A 35 4.95 6.18 -2.83
CA LEU A 35 3.57 6.10 -2.32
C LEU A 35 2.79 7.38 -2.62
N ALA A 36 3.38 8.55 -2.39
CA ALA A 36 2.76 9.84 -2.67
C ALA A 36 2.47 10.02 -4.17
N ARG A 37 3.45 9.72 -5.02
CA ARG A 37 3.29 9.77 -6.49
C ARG A 37 2.20 8.81 -6.97
N ASN A 38 2.19 7.57 -6.46
CA ASN A 38 1.17 6.57 -6.79
C ASN A 38 -0.25 6.99 -6.35
N ARG A 39 -0.35 7.75 -5.24
CA ARG A 39 -1.63 8.32 -4.80
C ARG A 39 -2.11 9.46 -5.69
N GLY A 40 -1.21 10.10 -6.44
CA GLY A 40 -1.48 11.22 -7.34
C GLY A 40 -1.01 12.58 -6.80
N TYR A 41 -0.16 12.60 -5.77
CA TYR A 41 0.45 13.84 -5.30
C TYR A 41 1.59 14.27 -6.22
N LEU A 42 1.65 15.57 -6.52
CA LEU A 42 2.80 16.17 -7.18
C LEU A 42 3.83 16.57 -6.12
N VAL A 43 4.83 15.72 -5.90
CA VAL A 43 5.92 16.00 -4.96
C VAL A 43 6.83 17.09 -5.55
N VAL A 44 6.68 18.32 -5.06
CA VAL A 44 7.40 19.49 -5.59
C VAL A 44 8.75 19.71 -4.91
N ASP A 45 8.92 19.23 -3.67
CA ASP A 45 10.13 19.44 -2.90
C ASP A 45 10.25 18.45 -1.71
N LYS A 46 11.46 18.34 -1.15
CA LYS A 46 11.77 17.49 0.01
C LYS A 46 12.60 18.24 1.05
N VAL A 47 12.15 18.14 2.30
CA VAL A 47 12.82 18.72 3.47
C VAL A 47 13.32 17.58 4.33
N VAL A 48 14.64 17.44 4.45
CA VAL A 48 15.25 16.33 5.18
C VAL A 48 16.09 16.86 6.33
N GLN A 49 15.92 16.29 7.51
CA GLN A 49 16.77 16.58 8.67
C GLN A 49 17.41 15.30 9.18
N SER A 50 18.74 15.31 9.34
CA SER A 50 19.47 14.25 10.05
C SER A 50 19.48 14.56 11.55
N ARG A 51 18.96 13.65 12.37
CA ARG A 51 18.94 13.79 13.84
C ARG A 51 18.82 12.42 14.50
N ALA A 52 19.50 12.22 15.62
CA ALA A 52 19.43 10.97 16.37
C ALA A 52 18.03 10.70 16.95
N THR A 53 17.37 11.72 17.49
CA THR A 53 16.05 11.61 18.12
C THR A 53 15.03 12.60 17.54
N PRO A 54 13.77 12.19 17.33
CA PRO A 54 12.68 13.08 16.95
C PRO A 54 12.55 14.29 17.89
N HIS A 55 12.28 15.46 17.32
CA HIS A 55 11.91 16.61 18.14
C HIS A 55 10.53 16.37 18.77
N PRO A 56 10.37 16.53 20.09
CA PRO A 56 9.13 16.17 20.78
C PRO A 56 7.91 17.00 20.31
N ALA A 57 8.14 18.22 19.82
CA ALA A 57 7.06 19.11 19.41
C ALA A 57 6.68 18.99 17.92
N TYR A 58 7.61 18.68 17.03
CA TYR A 58 7.38 18.82 15.57
C TYR A 58 7.98 17.69 14.73
N LEU A 59 8.55 16.65 15.35
CA LEU A 59 9.40 15.62 14.72
C LEU A 59 10.73 16.19 14.17
N ILE A 60 10.67 17.31 13.46
CA ILE A 60 11.80 18.12 13.00
C ILE A 60 12.10 19.31 13.95
N GLY A 61 13.26 19.93 13.82
CA GLY A 61 13.61 21.14 14.58
C GLY A 61 12.86 22.39 14.10
N PRO A 62 12.77 23.43 14.96
CA PRO A 62 12.04 24.66 14.63
C PRO A 62 12.58 25.39 13.39
N GLY A 63 13.91 25.47 13.21
CA GLY A 63 14.47 26.06 12.00
C GLY A 63 14.07 25.33 10.72
N LYS A 64 13.94 24.00 10.78
CA LYS A 64 13.48 23.19 9.64
C LYS A 64 11.98 23.35 9.40
N LEU A 65 11.20 23.60 10.45
CA LEU A 65 9.79 23.92 10.34
C LEU A 65 9.57 25.27 9.64
N GLU A 66 10.39 26.29 9.93
CA GLU A 66 10.34 27.57 9.21
C GLU A 66 10.68 27.39 7.72
N GLU A 67 11.68 26.57 7.40
CA GLU A 67 12.00 26.21 6.00
C GLU A 67 10.82 25.51 5.30
N VAL A 68 10.07 24.65 6.00
CA VAL A 68 8.83 24.06 5.46
C VAL A 68 7.79 25.15 5.18
N LYS A 69 7.57 26.08 6.11
CA LYS A 69 6.61 27.20 5.93
C LYS A 69 6.97 28.07 4.73
N GLU A 70 8.24 28.39 4.55
CA GLU A 70 8.74 29.15 3.39
C GLU A 70 8.47 28.41 2.08
N ARG A 71 8.78 27.11 2.02
CA ARG A 71 8.55 26.27 0.83
C ARG A 71 7.05 26.13 0.52
N ILE A 72 6.19 26.03 1.54
CA ILE A 72 4.73 26.00 1.35
C ILE A 72 4.25 27.26 0.62
N LYS A 73 4.69 28.44 1.07
CA LYS A 73 4.35 29.72 0.45
C LYS A 73 4.92 29.84 -0.96
N LYS A 74 6.19 29.48 -1.13
CA LYS A 74 6.91 29.58 -2.41
C LYS A 74 6.28 28.73 -3.52
N PHE A 75 5.88 27.49 -3.20
CA PHE A 75 5.41 26.53 -4.20
C PHE A 75 3.88 26.41 -4.28
N GLY A 76 3.14 27.04 -3.36
CA GLY A 76 1.68 26.94 -3.26
C GLY A 76 1.24 25.52 -2.89
N VAL A 77 1.84 24.97 -1.83
CA VAL A 77 1.63 23.57 -1.42
C VAL A 77 0.41 23.45 -0.52
N SER A 78 -0.43 22.45 -0.79
CA SER A 78 -1.63 22.16 0.01
C SER A 78 -1.43 21.00 0.98
N THR A 79 -0.41 20.16 0.76
CA THR A 79 -0.19 18.93 1.53
C THR A 79 1.25 18.80 2.01
N VAL A 80 1.46 18.45 3.27
CA VAL A 80 2.78 18.11 3.83
C VAL A 80 2.76 16.67 4.29
N ILE A 81 3.65 15.87 3.73
CA ILE A 81 3.73 14.42 3.98
C ILE A 81 4.98 14.13 4.82
N PHE A 82 4.80 13.62 6.02
CA PHE A 82 5.88 13.18 6.89
C PHE A 82 6.21 11.71 6.61
N ALA A 83 7.48 11.41 6.32
CA ALA A 83 7.95 10.05 6.06
C ALA A 83 8.03 9.18 7.32
N ASN A 84 8.00 9.80 8.51
CA ASN A 84 7.96 9.13 9.80
C ASN A 84 6.60 9.35 10.46
N ASP A 85 6.22 8.46 11.36
CA ASP A 85 4.96 8.53 12.09
C ASP A 85 4.95 9.74 13.03
N LEU A 86 3.81 10.44 13.10
CA LEU A 86 3.63 11.58 13.99
C LEU A 86 2.91 11.13 15.26
N THR A 87 3.39 11.63 16.40
CA THR A 87 2.60 11.55 17.64
C THR A 87 1.43 12.53 17.57
N PRO A 88 0.33 12.27 18.30
CA PRO A 88 -0.78 13.23 18.46
C PRO A 88 -0.33 14.66 18.72
N GLY A 89 0.56 14.85 19.69
CA GLY A 89 1.05 16.17 20.09
C GLY A 89 1.83 16.87 18.99
N GLN A 90 2.64 16.13 18.22
CA GLN A 90 3.37 16.67 17.07
C GLN A 90 2.42 17.10 15.97
N TYR A 91 1.45 16.25 15.61
CA TYR A 91 0.46 16.57 14.57
C TYR A 91 -0.26 17.89 14.85
N PHE A 92 -0.78 18.08 16.07
CA PHE A 92 -1.52 19.31 16.39
C PHE A 92 -0.65 20.56 16.42
N ARG A 93 0.57 20.44 16.95
CA ARG A 93 1.51 21.56 16.94
C ARG A 93 1.86 21.94 15.52
N LEU A 94 2.18 20.97 14.66
CA LEU A 94 2.41 21.18 13.24
C LEU A 94 1.18 21.82 12.56
N GLN A 95 -0.03 21.33 12.82
CA GLN A 95 -1.25 21.88 12.24
C GLN A 95 -1.49 23.34 12.65
N ARG A 96 -1.19 23.69 13.91
CA ARG A 96 -1.28 25.07 14.40
C ARG A 96 -0.27 25.99 13.71
N GLU A 97 0.96 25.50 13.53
CA GLU A 97 2.06 26.28 12.94
C GLU A 97 1.92 26.42 11.41
N LEU A 98 1.47 25.37 10.72
CA LEU A 98 1.34 25.33 9.26
C LEU A 98 -0.01 25.90 8.77
N GLY A 99 -1.01 25.96 9.64
CA GLY A 99 -2.34 26.47 9.33
C GLY A 99 -3.36 25.37 9.00
N LEU A 100 -4.64 25.65 9.23
CA LEU A 100 -5.75 24.68 9.06
C LEU A 100 -6.04 24.31 7.61
N SER A 101 -5.57 25.09 6.64
CA SER A 101 -5.72 24.82 5.21
C SER A 101 -4.71 23.78 4.69
N ILE A 102 -3.64 23.51 5.43
CA ILE A 102 -2.62 22.55 5.04
C ILE A 102 -3.04 21.16 5.51
N ASN A 103 -3.14 20.22 4.56
CA ASN A 103 -3.35 18.82 4.86
C ASN A 103 -2.03 18.20 5.34
N ILE A 104 -1.97 17.74 6.58
CA ILE A 104 -0.81 17.04 7.13
C ILE A 104 -1.09 15.55 7.09
N LEU A 105 -0.22 14.81 6.41
CA LEU A 105 -0.23 13.36 6.38
C LEU A 105 1.07 12.83 6.97
N ASP A 106 0.99 11.80 7.80
CA ASP A 106 2.16 10.96 8.06
C ASP A 106 2.14 9.73 7.15
N ARG A 107 3.13 8.86 7.33
CA ARG A 107 3.28 7.63 6.56
C ARG A 107 2.02 6.75 6.67
N VAL A 108 1.44 6.61 7.85
CA VAL A 108 0.26 5.75 8.08
C VAL A 108 -0.97 6.29 7.36
N LEU A 109 -1.23 7.60 7.48
CA LEU A 109 -2.36 8.23 6.80
C LEU A 109 -2.21 8.19 5.29
N LEU A 110 -1.01 8.40 4.75
CA LEU A 110 -0.75 8.26 3.32
C LEU A 110 -1.07 6.84 2.82
N ILE A 111 -0.66 5.82 3.57
CA ILE A 111 -0.96 4.42 3.23
C ILE A 111 -2.47 4.17 3.23
N LEU A 112 -3.19 4.65 4.25
CA LEU A 112 -4.64 4.53 4.32
C LEU A 112 -5.35 5.25 3.16
N GLU A 113 -4.83 6.37 2.67
CA GLU A 113 -5.37 7.03 1.47
C GLU A 113 -5.17 6.23 0.19
N ILE A 114 -4.07 5.47 0.09
CA ILE A 114 -3.83 4.54 -1.02
C ILE A 114 -4.81 3.38 -0.93
N PHE A 115 -5.01 2.83 0.27
CA PHE A 115 -5.95 1.75 0.51
C PHE A 115 -7.38 2.16 0.19
N GLU A 116 -7.78 3.38 0.54
CA GLU A 116 -9.10 3.93 0.23
C GLU A 116 -9.38 3.97 -1.27
N LYS A 117 -8.37 4.34 -2.08
CA LYS A 117 -8.47 4.31 -3.55
C LYS A 117 -8.55 2.89 -4.11
N ARG A 118 -7.99 1.90 -3.40
CA ARG A 118 -7.91 0.49 -3.82
C ARG A 118 -9.06 -0.36 -3.26
N ALA A 119 -9.77 0.12 -2.24
CA ALA A 119 -10.85 -0.60 -1.58
C ALA A 119 -12.07 -0.75 -2.50
N MET A 120 -12.15 -1.87 -3.22
CA MET A 120 -13.22 -2.15 -4.17
C MET A 120 -14.45 -2.76 -3.51
N THR A 121 -14.25 -3.64 -2.53
CA THR A 121 -15.33 -4.33 -1.82
C THR A 121 -15.88 -3.47 -0.69
N SER A 122 -17.14 -3.70 -0.33
CA SER A 122 -17.75 -3.08 0.85
C SER A 122 -16.94 -3.39 2.11
N GLU A 123 -16.44 -4.62 2.26
CA GLU A 123 -15.58 -4.99 3.37
C GLU A 123 -14.29 -4.16 3.40
N ALA A 124 -13.57 -4.05 2.28
CA ALA A 124 -12.34 -3.26 2.19
C ALA A 124 -12.59 -1.80 2.58
N LYS A 125 -13.67 -1.20 2.07
CA LYS A 125 -14.04 0.19 2.39
C LYS A 125 -14.28 0.39 3.89
N LEU A 126 -15.01 -0.55 4.51
CA LEU A 126 -15.28 -0.49 5.95
C LEU A 126 -14.02 -0.72 6.79
N GLN A 127 -13.14 -1.65 6.40
CA GLN A 127 -11.87 -1.89 7.10
C GLN A 127 -10.94 -0.69 7.03
N VAL A 128 -10.84 -0.03 5.87
CA VAL A 128 -10.04 1.20 5.71
C VAL A 128 -10.60 2.34 6.55
N GLU A 129 -11.92 2.54 6.55
CA GLU A 129 -12.57 3.54 7.40
C GLU A 129 -12.32 3.24 8.90
N LEU A 130 -12.48 1.97 9.30
CA LEU A 130 -12.25 1.52 10.68
C LEU A 130 -10.81 1.77 11.12
N ALA A 131 -9.85 1.40 10.27
CA ALA A 131 -8.42 1.60 10.54
C ALA A 131 -8.08 3.10 10.66
N ARG A 132 -8.62 3.94 9.76
CA ARG A 132 -8.46 5.41 9.84
C ARG A 132 -9.02 5.96 11.14
N LEU A 133 -10.24 5.58 11.53
CA LEU A 133 -10.85 6.05 12.77
C LEU A 133 -10.08 5.59 14.01
N LYS A 134 -9.63 4.33 14.05
CA LYS A 134 -8.82 3.82 15.16
C LYS A 134 -7.48 4.54 15.26
N TYR A 135 -6.89 4.94 14.12
CA TYR A 135 -5.61 5.64 14.10
C TYR A 135 -5.73 7.09 14.56
N THR A 136 -6.79 7.80 14.15
CA THR A 136 -6.99 9.21 14.49
C THR A 136 -7.68 9.42 15.84
N LEU A 137 -8.38 8.42 16.40
CA LEU A 137 -9.07 8.52 17.69
C LEU A 137 -8.14 8.88 18.87
N PRO A 138 -6.91 8.34 19.00
CA PRO A 138 -5.95 8.78 20.02
C PRO A 138 -5.59 10.26 19.88
N TRP A 139 -5.45 10.75 18.64
CA TRP A 139 -5.16 12.16 18.37
C TRP A 139 -6.28 13.02 18.93
N ALA A 140 -7.50 12.52 18.74
CA ALA A 140 -8.65 13.17 19.24
C ALA A 140 -8.71 13.35 20.77
N ARG A 141 -8.26 12.37 21.53
CA ARG A 141 -8.22 12.45 23.00
C ARG A 141 -7.18 13.45 23.47
N GLU A 142 -6.02 13.46 22.83
CA GLU A 142 -4.91 14.33 23.21
C GLU A 142 -5.26 15.81 23.05
N LEU A 143 -6.02 16.18 22.01
CA LEU A 143 -6.45 17.56 21.84
C LEU A 143 -7.44 18.02 22.93
N VAL A 144 -8.36 17.15 23.36
CA VAL A 144 -9.24 17.45 24.51
C VAL A 144 -8.40 17.64 25.78
N ARG A 145 -7.35 16.85 25.98
CA ARG A 145 -6.45 16.98 27.13
C ARG A 145 -5.66 18.29 27.09
N LEU A 146 -5.03 18.60 25.95
CA LEU A 146 -4.22 19.82 25.77
C LEU A 146 -5.07 21.10 25.89
N LYS A 147 -6.32 21.09 25.41
CA LYS A 147 -7.26 22.21 25.63
C LYS A 147 -7.89 22.22 27.01
N GLY A 148 -8.06 21.05 27.64
CA GLY A 148 -8.66 20.89 28.96
C GLY A 148 -7.74 21.31 30.12
N PHE A 149 -6.43 21.30 29.93
CA PHE A 149 -5.45 21.79 30.92
C PHE A 149 -5.28 23.33 30.93
N GLY A 150 -5.99 24.08 30.08
CA GLY A 150 -5.96 25.55 30.05
C GLY A 150 -7.16 26.22 30.72
N SER A 151 -8.08 25.46 31.32
CA SER A 151 -9.40 25.94 31.73
C SER A 151 -9.74 25.65 33.19
N GLU A 152 -8.79 25.84 34.12
CA GLU A 152 -9.14 26.01 35.53
C GLU A 152 -9.61 27.45 35.85
N LYS A 153 -9.63 28.36 34.87
CA LYS A 153 -10.09 29.76 35.08
C LYS A 153 -11.14 30.31 34.10
N MET A 154 -11.76 29.49 33.26
CA MET A 154 -12.85 29.99 32.40
C MET A 154 -14.01 29.00 32.35
N GLY A 155 -15.18 29.50 32.72
CA GLY A 155 -16.36 28.73 33.09
C GLY A 155 -16.91 27.77 32.03
N PHE A 156 -17.83 26.94 32.52
CA PHE A 156 -18.77 26.11 31.77
C PHE A 156 -19.33 26.88 30.55
N GLY A 157 -18.70 26.76 29.37
CA GLY A 157 -19.19 27.45 28.16
C GLY A 157 -18.20 27.72 27.03
N SER A 158 -16.90 27.44 27.16
CA SER A 158 -15.97 27.69 26.05
C SER A 158 -16.17 26.71 24.88
N LEU A 159 -16.64 27.25 23.74
CA LEU A 159 -16.94 26.57 22.47
C LEU A 159 -15.79 25.69 21.88
N GLY A 160 -14.59 25.72 22.46
CA GLY A 160 -13.41 25.00 21.96
C GLY A 160 -13.32 23.50 22.31
N GLY A 161 -13.99 23.03 23.37
CA GLY A 161 -13.94 21.62 23.83
C GLY A 161 -15.13 20.75 23.37
N TYR A 162 -16.28 21.38 23.13
CA TYR A 162 -17.53 20.72 22.75
C TYR A 162 -17.47 19.97 21.40
N PRO A 163 -16.91 20.54 20.31
CA PRO A 163 -16.83 19.87 19.02
C PRO A 163 -16.00 18.59 19.07
N TYR A 164 -15.05 18.56 19.99
CA TYR A 164 -14.02 17.55 20.05
C TYR A 164 -14.44 16.35 20.90
N LYS A 165 -15.10 16.59 22.04
CA LYS A 165 -15.82 15.53 22.77
C LYS A 165 -16.92 14.91 21.92
N ALA A 166 -17.64 15.73 21.15
CA ALA A 166 -18.64 15.24 20.19
C ALA A 166 -18.01 14.35 19.11
N TYR A 167 -16.85 14.72 18.56
CA TYR A 167 -16.09 13.88 17.62
C TYR A 167 -15.67 12.55 18.23
N ILE A 168 -15.14 12.52 19.46
CA ILE A 168 -14.75 11.27 20.13
C ILE A 168 -15.96 10.35 20.28
N SER A 169 -17.10 10.88 20.75
CA SER A 169 -18.34 10.11 20.90
C SER A 169 -18.90 9.64 19.55
N PHE A 170 -18.80 10.44 18.50
CA PHE A 170 -19.13 10.05 17.14
C PHE A 170 -18.23 8.91 16.64
N ALA A 171 -16.91 9.08 16.75
CA ALA A 171 -15.92 8.11 16.28
C ALA A 171 -16.07 6.77 16.99
N LYS A 172 -16.29 6.75 18.32
CA LYS A 172 -16.56 5.53 19.08
C LYS A 172 -17.82 4.80 18.60
N ARG A 173 -18.93 5.54 18.42
CA ARG A 173 -20.18 4.96 17.89
C ARG A 173 -19.98 4.43 16.48
N ARG A 174 -19.27 5.17 15.62
CA ARG A 174 -18.98 4.75 14.26
C ARG A 174 -18.11 3.50 14.22
N ILE A 175 -17.06 3.42 15.04
CA ILE A 175 -16.20 2.24 15.17
C ILE A 175 -17.04 1.01 15.53
N LYS A 176 -17.89 1.10 16.56
CA LYS A 176 -18.77 -0.01 16.98
C LYS A 176 -19.67 -0.48 15.83
N LEU A 177 -20.32 0.47 15.14
CA LEU A 177 -21.18 0.16 13.99
C LEU A 177 -20.42 -0.48 12.82
N LEU A 178 -19.18 -0.06 12.56
CA LEU A 178 -18.34 -0.64 11.51
C LEU A 178 -17.93 -2.08 11.87
N GLU A 179 -17.56 -2.33 13.13
CA GLU A 179 -17.22 -3.66 13.63
C GLU A 179 -18.41 -4.63 13.50
N GLU A 180 -19.60 -4.22 13.93
CA GLU A 180 -20.84 -5.01 13.79
C GLU A 180 -21.20 -5.29 12.32
N LYS A 181 -20.93 -4.35 11.41
CA LYS A 181 -21.16 -4.54 9.97
C LYS A 181 -20.17 -5.52 9.35
N LEU A 182 -18.90 -5.47 9.76
CA LEU A 182 -17.86 -6.36 9.27
C LEU A 182 -18.14 -7.82 9.66
N GLU A 183 -18.66 -8.06 10.86
CA GLU A 183 -19.08 -9.40 11.29
C GLU A 183 -20.15 -10.01 10.37
N LYS A 184 -21.07 -9.18 9.87
CA LYS A 184 -22.18 -9.62 9.00
C LYS A 184 -21.77 -9.85 7.55
N LEU A 185 -20.60 -9.39 7.11
CA LEU A 185 -20.20 -9.36 5.70
C LEU A 185 -19.48 -10.62 5.19
N LYS A 186 -19.28 -11.65 6.03
CA LYS A 186 -18.54 -12.86 5.63
C LYS A 186 -19.21 -13.74 4.55
N LEU A 187 -20.46 -13.48 4.18
CA LEU A 187 -21.27 -14.39 3.33
C LEU A 187 -21.43 -13.98 1.86
N LYS A 188 -20.85 -12.86 1.41
CA LYS A 188 -21.08 -12.33 0.03
C LYS A 188 -19.87 -12.40 -0.91
N GLU A 189 -18.70 -12.80 -0.43
CA GLU A 189 -17.45 -12.76 -1.22
C GLU A 189 -17.30 -13.99 -2.13
N GLU A 190 -17.81 -15.16 -1.73
CA GLU A 190 -17.68 -16.44 -2.45
C GLU A 190 -18.36 -16.43 -3.83
N GLN A 191 -19.51 -15.75 -3.95
CA GLN A 191 -20.27 -15.64 -5.21
C GLN A 191 -19.51 -14.86 -6.29
N LEU A 192 -18.67 -13.90 -5.88
CA LEU A 192 -17.86 -13.07 -6.77
C LEU A 192 -16.71 -13.86 -7.41
N ILE A 193 -16.14 -14.79 -6.64
CA ILE A 193 -15.07 -15.70 -7.08
C ILE A 193 -15.67 -16.78 -8.00
N ALA A 194 -16.87 -17.28 -7.69
CA ALA A 194 -17.57 -18.30 -8.46
C ALA A 194 -17.89 -17.86 -9.89
N HIS A 195 -18.51 -16.68 -10.08
CA HIS A 195 -18.82 -16.15 -11.42
C HIS A 195 -17.57 -15.85 -12.27
N ARG A 196 -16.42 -15.63 -11.63
CA ARG A 196 -15.16 -15.35 -12.34
C ARG A 196 -14.53 -16.60 -12.94
N LYS A 197 -14.75 -17.78 -12.36
CA LYS A 197 -14.28 -19.06 -12.95
C LYS A 197 -14.90 -19.34 -14.32
N GLU A 198 -16.03 -18.73 -14.64
CA GLU A 198 -16.71 -18.84 -15.93
C GLU A 198 -16.03 -18.01 -17.03
N ALA A 199 -15.22 -16.99 -16.66
CA ALA A 199 -14.44 -16.20 -17.60
C ALA A 199 -13.11 -16.92 -17.93
N ASN A 200 -13.00 -17.41 -19.16
CA ASN A 200 -11.96 -18.34 -19.65
C ASN A 200 -10.52 -17.75 -19.78
N MET A 201 -10.16 -16.74 -18.98
CA MET A 201 -8.83 -16.10 -19.01
C MET A 201 -8.13 -16.17 -17.64
N PRO A 202 -6.99 -16.89 -17.56
CA PRO A 202 -6.21 -16.97 -16.33
C PRO A 202 -5.63 -15.61 -15.89
N ILE A 203 -5.48 -15.41 -14.57
CA ILE A 203 -4.94 -14.19 -13.94
C ILE A 203 -3.66 -14.53 -13.19
N VAL A 204 -2.63 -13.72 -13.43
CA VAL A 204 -1.38 -13.67 -12.66
C VAL A 204 -1.35 -12.37 -11.86
N ALA A 205 -1.32 -12.45 -10.53
CA ALA A 205 -1.15 -11.28 -9.67
C ALA A 205 0.33 -11.08 -9.33
N LEU A 206 0.87 -9.91 -9.66
CA LEU A 206 2.19 -9.48 -9.23
C LEU A 206 2.12 -8.98 -7.79
N THR A 207 2.91 -9.56 -6.90
CA THR A 207 3.00 -9.17 -5.49
C THR A 207 4.46 -9.06 -5.03
N GLY A 208 4.68 -8.53 -3.83
CA GLY A 208 6.00 -8.24 -3.27
C GLY A 208 6.09 -6.84 -2.67
N TYR A 209 7.19 -6.57 -1.96
CA TYR A 209 7.39 -5.29 -1.27
C TYR A 209 7.44 -4.09 -2.22
N THR A 210 7.14 -2.90 -1.70
CA THR A 210 7.47 -1.63 -2.36
C THR A 210 8.93 -1.70 -2.83
N GLN A 211 9.18 -1.19 -4.03
CA GLN A 211 10.50 -1.20 -4.67
C GLN A 211 11.04 -2.58 -5.11
N SER A 212 10.31 -3.69 -4.96
CA SER A 212 10.78 -4.99 -5.48
C SER A 212 10.81 -5.08 -7.02
N GLY A 213 10.32 -4.04 -7.71
CA GLY A 213 10.29 -3.95 -9.17
C GLY A 213 9.02 -4.48 -9.83
N LYS A 214 7.91 -4.59 -9.08
CA LYS A 214 6.59 -5.03 -9.59
C LYS A 214 6.14 -4.19 -10.78
N THR A 215 6.06 -2.88 -10.63
CA THR A 215 5.62 -1.98 -11.71
C THR A 215 6.58 -2.00 -12.90
N THR A 216 7.89 -2.17 -12.67
CA THR A 216 8.88 -2.34 -13.75
C THR A 216 8.60 -3.62 -14.55
N LEU A 217 8.41 -4.75 -13.86
CA LEU A 217 8.08 -6.01 -14.51
C LEU A 217 6.70 -5.96 -15.18
N PHE A 218 5.72 -5.36 -14.53
CA PHE A 218 4.38 -5.14 -15.07
C PHE A 218 4.45 -4.41 -16.41
N ASN A 219 5.16 -3.29 -16.46
CA ASN A 219 5.30 -2.50 -17.68
C ASN A 219 6.06 -3.27 -18.78
N LEU A 220 7.11 -4.01 -18.40
CA LEU A 220 7.87 -4.84 -19.33
C LEU A 220 7.00 -5.94 -19.96
N LEU A 221 6.22 -6.64 -19.14
CA LEU A 221 5.32 -7.70 -19.60
C LEU A 221 4.07 -7.17 -20.29
N ALA A 222 3.66 -5.95 -19.95
CA ALA A 222 2.51 -5.29 -20.54
C ALA A 222 2.76 -4.79 -21.96
N GLY A 223 3.97 -4.36 -22.32
CA GLY A 223 4.34 -3.95 -23.68
C GLY A 223 3.25 -3.17 -24.45
N GLU A 224 2.88 -3.67 -25.64
CA GLU A 224 1.85 -3.13 -26.56
C GLU A 224 0.40 -3.52 -26.20
N SER A 225 0.16 -4.09 -25.03
CA SER A 225 -1.14 -4.67 -24.69
C SER A 225 -2.19 -3.64 -24.33
N LYS A 226 -3.38 -3.80 -24.92
CA LYS A 226 -4.58 -3.02 -24.56
C LYS A 226 -4.93 -3.20 -23.09
N VAL A 227 -5.36 -2.12 -22.45
CA VAL A 227 -6.03 -2.15 -21.16
C VAL A 227 -7.29 -2.99 -21.29
N VAL A 228 -7.48 -4.00 -20.44
CA VAL A 228 -8.66 -4.86 -20.44
C VAL A 228 -9.40 -4.70 -19.11
N GLY A 229 -10.72 -4.48 -19.18
CA GLY A 229 -11.59 -4.49 -18.02
C GLY A 229 -11.91 -5.92 -17.58
N LEU A 230 -11.84 -6.20 -16.29
CA LEU A 230 -12.15 -7.51 -15.70
C LEU A 230 -13.67 -7.69 -15.45
N GLY A 231 -14.53 -7.24 -16.38
CA GLY A 231 -16.01 -7.35 -16.24
C GLY A 231 -16.57 -6.55 -15.05
N PRO A 232 -17.31 -7.15 -14.09
CA PRO A 232 -17.82 -6.43 -12.90
C PRO A 232 -16.72 -5.80 -12.03
N PHE A 233 -15.45 -6.11 -12.32
CA PHE A 233 -14.26 -5.48 -11.75
C PHE A 233 -13.58 -4.49 -12.69
N THR A 234 -14.35 -3.84 -13.58
CA THR A 234 -13.90 -2.78 -14.50
C THR A 234 -13.20 -1.61 -13.80
N THR A 235 -13.26 -1.51 -12.47
CA THR A 235 -12.46 -0.57 -11.67
C THR A 235 -10.99 -0.99 -11.43
N LEU A 236 -10.59 -2.23 -11.76
CA LEU A 236 -9.18 -2.68 -11.79
C LEU A 236 -8.38 -2.09 -12.95
N THR A 237 -9.02 -1.26 -13.78
CA THR A 237 -8.63 -0.86 -15.15
C THR A 237 -7.27 -0.20 -15.30
N THR A 238 -6.68 0.42 -14.29
CA THR A 238 -5.33 1.00 -14.48
C THR A 238 -4.22 -0.05 -14.43
N CYS A 239 -4.42 -1.14 -13.70
CA CYS A 239 -3.36 -2.07 -13.30
C CYS A 239 -3.51 -3.49 -13.86
N ALA A 240 -4.43 -3.72 -14.81
CA ALA A 240 -4.59 -5.00 -15.49
C ALA A 240 -4.21 -4.90 -16.98
N ARG A 241 -3.44 -5.86 -17.49
CA ARG A 241 -3.04 -5.94 -18.91
C ARG A 241 -3.15 -7.38 -19.40
N ARG A 242 -3.60 -7.55 -20.64
CA ARG A 242 -3.56 -8.86 -21.30
C ARG A 242 -2.14 -9.15 -21.74
N VAL A 243 -1.65 -10.36 -21.54
CA VAL A 243 -0.33 -10.81 -21.98
C VAL A 243 -0.54 -12.07 -22.84
N LYS A 244 0.15 -12.11 -23.98
CA LYS A 244 0.22 -13.30 -24.84
C LYS A 244 1.65 -13.81 -24.83
N ALA A 245 1.87 -14.99 -24.28
CA ALA A 245 3.19 -15.62 -24.24
C ALA A 245 3.06 -17.12 -24.53
N LEU A 246 3.97 -17.65 -25.36
CA LEU A 246 4.07 -19.10 -25.64
C LEU A 246 2.71 -19.74 -26.04
N GLY A 247 1.93 -19.03 -26.85
CA GLY A 247 0.61 -19.47 -27.33
C GLY A 247 -0.53 -19.38 -26.30
N LYS A 248 -0.28 -18.93 -25.06
CA LYS A 248 -1.31 -18.77 -24.02
C LYS A 248 -1.61 -17.29 -23.76
N ASN A 249 -2.90 -16.96 -23.62
CA ASN A 249 -3.35 -15.64 -23.20
C ASN A 249 -3.67 -15.67 -21.70
N PHE A 250 -3.23 -14.65 -20.98
CA PHE A 250 -3.56 -14.45 -19.56
C PHE A 250 -3.62 -12.96 -19.24
N ILE A 251 -4.10 -12.62 -18.06
CA ILE A 251 -4.13 -11.25 -17.54
C ILE A 251 -3.07 -11.14 -16.46
N ILE A 252 -2.26 -10.10 -16.53
CA ILE A 252 -1.37 -9.71 -15.44
C ILE A 252 -1.98 -8.54 -14.69
N ILE A 253 -1.92 -8.58 -13.35
CA ILE A 253 -2.44 -7.51 -12.50
C ILE A 253 -1.33 -7.05 -11.54
N ASP A 254 -1.05 -5.75 -11.50
CA ASP A 254 -0.18 -5.15 -10.48
C ASP A 254 -0.98 -4.97 -9.19
N SER A 255 -0.69 -5.78 -8.17
CA SER A 255 -1.36 -5.70 -6.86
C SER A 255 -0.70 -4.65 -5.96
N LEU A 256 -1.37 -4.31 -4.86
CA LEU A 256 -0.80 -3.43 -3.87
C LEU A 256 0.45 -4.07 -3.25
N GLY A 257 1.58 -3.37 -3.31
CA GLY A 257 2.83 -3.86 -2.76
C GLY A 257 2.85 -3.92 -1.23
N PHE A 258 3.52 -4.92 -0.65
CA PHE A 258 3.80 -4.96 0.79
C PHE A 258 4.63 -3.75 1.22
N ILE A 259 4.37 -3.23 2.42
CA ILE A 259 5.04 -2.05 2.96
C ILE A 259 5.82 -2.48 4.20
N GLU A 260 7.06 -2.01 4.34
CA GLU A 260 7.91 -2.36 5.49
C GLU A 260 7.35 -1.78 6.80
N ASP A 261 7.50 -2.49 7.91
CA ASP A 261 7.09 -2.04 9.26
C ASP A 261 5.66 -1.43 9.29
N MET A 262 4.71 -2.11 8.65
CA MET A 262 3.31 -1.67 8.66
C MET A 262 2.73 -1.82 10.07
N PRO A 263 2.07 -0.78 10.63
CA PRO A 263 1.41 -0.92 11.92
C PRO A 263 0.31 -1.98 11.90
N GLN A 264 0.25 -2.81 12.95
CA GLN A 264 -0.77 -3.86 13.11
C GLN A 264 -2.21 -3.32 12.97
N LEU A 265 -2.41 -2.06 13.36
CA LEU A 265 -3.72 -1.40 13.28
C LEU A 265 -4.30 -1.33 11.86
N ILE A 266 -3.45 -1.20 10.85
CA ILE A 266 -3.88 -1.06 9.45
C ILE A 266 -3.74 -2.35 8.65
N LEU A 267 -3.24 -3.42 9.27
CA LEU A 267 -2.98 -4.71 8.61
C LEU A 267 -4.25 -5.36 8.07
N LYS A 268 -5.35 -5.34 8.84
CA LYS A 268 -6.65 -5.86 8.39
C LYS A 268 -7.20 -5.09 7.18
N ALA A 269 -7.04 -3.77 7.18
CA ALA A 269 -7.43 -2.93 6.04
C ALA A 269 -6.57 -3.25 4.81
N PHE A 270 -5.28 -3.47 5.00
CA PHE A 270 -4.38 -3.89 3.94
C PHE A 270 -4.81 -5.25 3.35
N HIS A 271 -5.02 -6.28 4.17
CA HIS A 271 -5.45 -7.61 3.71
C HIS A 271 -6.77 -7.55 2.93
N ALA A 272 -7.75 -6.77 3.42
CA ALA A 272 -9.01 -6.59 2.72
C ALA A 272 -8.87 -5.87 1.37
N THR A 273 -7.79 -5.11 1.14
CA THR A 273 -7.51 -4.43 -0.13
C THR A 273 -6.75 -5.28 -1.14
N LEU A 274 -6.24 -6.46 -0.77
CA LEU A 274 -5.48 -7.37 -1.64
C LEU A 274 -6.39 -8.33 -2.43
N VAL A 275 -7.50 -7.81 -2.97
CA VAL A 275 -8.50 -8.59 -3.70
C VAL A 275 -7.89 -9.22 -4.95
N GLU A 276 -6.91 -8.57 -5.58
CA GLU A 276 -6.22 -9.09 -6.77
C GLU A 276 -5.51 -10.42 -6.48
N ILE A 277 -4.93 -10.57 -5.28
CA ILE A 277 -4.28 -11.82 -4.85
C ILE A 277 -5.33 -12.92 -4.62
N LYS A 278 -6.46 -12.59 -3.98
CA LYS A 278 -7.61 -13.49 -3.81
C LYS A 278 -8.23 -13.92 -5.14
N LEU A 279 -8.12 -13.12 -6.19
CA LEU A 279 -8.65 -13.46 -7.51
C LEU A 279 -7.65 -14.20 -8.41
N ALA A 280 -6.35 -14.17 -8.13
CA ALA A 280 -5.33 -14.75 -9.00
C ALA A 280 -5.40 -16.28 -9.13
N ASP A 281 -5.06 -16.83 -10.29
CA ASP A 281 -4.85 -18.28 -10.47
C ASP A 281 -3.40 -18.66 -10.18
N VAL A 282 -2.47 -17.73 -10.44
CA VAL A 282 -1.05 -17.84 -10.06
C VAL A 282 -0.61 -16.53 -9.42
N ILE A 283 0.12 -16.63 -8.32
CA ILE A 283 0.74 -15.50 -7.66
C ILE A 283 2.21 -15.44 -8.06
N LEU A 284 2.68 -14.27 -8.48
CA LEU A 284 4.09 -14.02 -8.76
C LEU A 284 4.65 -13.06 -7.71
N LEU A 285 5.45 -13.60 -6.78
CA LEU A 285 6.08 -12.84 -5.70
C LEU A 285 7.46 -12.34 -6.13
N LEU A 286 7.62 -11.03 -6.29
CA LEU A 286 8.91 -10.39 -6.58
C LEU A 286 9.66 -10.09 -5.28
N VAL A 287 10.90 -10.56 -5.23
CA VAL A 287 11.84 -10.39 -4.10
C VAL A 287 13.06 -9.65 -4.59
N ASP A 288 13.44 -8.57 -3.91
CA ASP A 288 14.64 -7.79 -4.25
C ASP A 288 15.89 -8.47 -3.69
N VAL A 289 16.78 -8.97 -4.56
CA VAL A 289 18.02 -9.64 -4.10
C VAL A 289 19.11 -8.67 -3.64
N SER A 290 18.96 -7.38 -3.91
CA SER A 290 19.90 -6.33 -3.46
C SER A 290 19.72 -6.00 -1.97
N ASP A 291 18.59 -6.39 -1.37
CA ASP A 291 18.36 -6.23 0.06
C ASP A 291 19.40 -7.01 0.90
N PRO A 292 19.87 -6.47 2.04
CA PRO A 292 20.67 -7.22 3.01
C PRO A 292 20.01 -8.54 3.42
N PRO A 293 20.77 -9.62 3.76
CA PRO A 293 20.20 -10.96 3.93
C PRO A 293 19.09 -11.04 4.95
N TYR A 294 19.26 -10.33 6.08
CA TYR A 294 18.28 -10.29 7.15
C TYR A 294 16.98 -9.63 6.71
N LYS A 295 17.04 -8.57 5.89
CA LYS A 295 15.87 -7.91 5.32
C LYS A 295 15.18 -8.78 4.29
N LEU A 296 15.95 -9.36 3.37
CA LEU A 296 15.44 -10.29 2.36
C LEU A 296 14.68 -11.44 3.01
N ARG A 297 15.27 -12.08 4.03
CA ARG A 297 14.61 -13.14 4.80
C ARG A 297 13.29 -12.67 5.41
N LYS A 298 13.31 -11.57 6.18
CA LYS A 298 12.12 -11.01 6.83
C LYS A 298 11.01 -10.68 5.82
N LYS A 299 11.38 -10.10 4.67
CA LYS A 299 10.44 -9.76 3.59
C LYS A 299 9.81 -11.00 2.98
N VAL A 300 10.59 -12.05 2.70
CA VAL A 300 10.06 -13.30 2.15
C VAL A 300 9.11 -13.97 3.14
N GLU A 301 9.53 -14.16 4.40
CA GLU A 301 8.70 -14.76 5.45
C GLU A 301 7.38 -14.00 5.65
N THR A 302 7.44 -12.67 5.74
CA THR A 302 6.24 -11.84 5.90
C THR A 302 5.34 -11.90 4.66
N SER A 303 5.92 -11.86 3.45
CA SER A 303 5.14 -11.94 2.20
C SER A 303 4.38 -13.26 2.11
N LEU A 304 5.03 -14.38 2.42
CA LEU A 304 4.40 -15.70 2.39
C LEU A 304 3.28 -15.79 3.43
N SER A 305 3.54 -15.35 4.67
CA SER A 305 2.52 -15.33 5.73
C SER A 305 1.30 -14.51 5.32
N THR A 306 1.50 -13.31 4.75
CA THR A 306 0.40 -12.45 4.29
C THR A 306 -0.36 -13.06 3.11
N ILE A 307 0.35 -13.66 2.14
CA ILE A 307 -0.30 -14.33 1.01
C ILE A 307 -1.20 -15.44 1.53
N THR A 308 -0.69 -16.31 2.40
CA THR A 308 -1.46 -17.42 2.99
C THR A 308 -2.68 -16.93 3.77
N GLU A 309 -2.54 -15.86 4.57
CA GLU A 309 -3.66 -15.29 5.32
C GLU A 309 -4.75 -14.71 4.39
N VAL A 310 -4.35 -14.07 3.30
CA VAL A 310 -5.28 -13.43 2.35
C VAL A 310 -5.98 -14.46 1.46
N THR A 311 -5.27 -15.49 1.00
CA THR A 311 -5.83 -16.51 0.09
C THR A 311 -6.55 -17.64 0.82
N GLY A 312 -6.31 -17.80 2.13
CA GLY A 312 -6.80 -18.95 2.89
C GLY A 312 -6.10 -20.27 2.55
N GLY A 313 -4.95 -20.22 1.86
CA GLY A 313 -4.18 -21.41 1.45
C GLY A 313 -3.80 -21.47 -0.04
N GLU A 314 -3.47 -22.70 -0.47
CA GLU A 314 -2.76 -23.17 -1.67
C GLU A 314 -3.15 -22.51 -3.01
N LYS A 315 -2.59 -21.33 -3.27
CA LYS A 315 -2.48 -20.82 -4.64
C LYS A 315 -1.08 -21.09 -5.17
N PRO A 316 -0.96 -21.52 -6.43
CA PRO A 316 0.35 -21.68 -7.05
C PRO A 316 1.13 -20.37 -6.99
N LEU A 317 2.31 -20.44 -6.39
CA LEU A 317 3.17 -19.30 -6.12
C LEU A 317 4.50 -19.50 -6.83
N LEU A 318 4.87 -18.52 -7.66
CA LEU A 318 6.18 -18.43 -8.28
C LEU A 318 6.95 -17.29 -7.63
N ILE A 319 8.18 -17.56 -7.19
CA ILE A 319 9.04 -16.54 -6.59
C ILE A 319 10.02 -16.02 -7.63
N ALA A 320 9.97 -14.72 -7.94
CA ALA A 320 10.92 -14.06 -8.83
C ALA A 320 11.94 -13.25 -8.01
N LEU A 321 13.16 -13.76 -7.93
CA LEU A 321 14.32 -13.06 -7.40
C LEU A 321 14.76 -11.98 -8.40
N ASN A 322 14.35 -10.74 -8.16
CA ASN A 322 14.53 -9.61 -9.05
C ASN A 322 15.71 -8.71 -8.64
N LYS A 323 16.19 -7.90 -9.59
CA LYS A 323 17.35 -6.99 -9.48
C LYS A 323 18.70 -7.70 -9.40
N ILE A 324 18.84 -8.83 -10.09
CA ILE A 324 20.13 -9.53 -10.20
C ILE A 324 21.23 -8.65 -10.82
N ASP A 325 20.86 -7.60 -11.56
CA ASP A 325 21.81 -6.64 -12.13
C ASP A 325 22.53 -5.77 -11.10
N LEU A 326 22.09 -5.79 -9.83
CA LEU A 326 22.69 -5.00 -8.74
C LEU A 326 23.60 -5.83 -7.82
N VAL A 327 23.73 -7.14 -8.05
CA VAL A 327 24.47 -8.05 -7.16
C VAL A 327 25.40 -8.96 -7.96
N GLY A 328 26.55 -9.31 -7.37
CA GLY A 328 27.44 -10.33 -7.94
C GLY A 328 26.96 -11.76 -7.69
N ASP A 329 27.57 -12.74 -8.38
CA ASP A 329 27.14 -14.14 -8.36
C ASP A 329 27.12 -14.75 -6.95
N SER A 330 28.17 -14.53 -6.14
CA SER A 330 28.23 -15.05 -4.77
C SER A 330 27.08 -14.53 -3.90
N ARG A 331 26.68 -13.27 -4.11
CA ARG A 331 25.57 -12.65 -3.39
C ARG A 331 24.24 -13.24 -3.84
N LEU A 332 24.04 -13.41 -5.15
CA LEU A 332 22.84 -14.03 -5.72
C LEU A 332 22.66 -15.47 -5.25
N GLU A 333 23.73 -16.25 -5.22
CA GLU A 333 23.71 -17.64 -4.75
C GLU A 333 23.31 -17.71 -3.26
N TYR A 334 23.89 -16.83 -2.44
CA TYR A 334 23.55 -16.75 -1.01
C TYR A 334 22.08 -16.35 -0.79
N SER A 335 21.60 -15.31 -1.46
CA SER A 335 20.19 -14.88 -1.41
C SER A 335 19.26 -16.00 -1.87
N SER A 336 19.62 -16.71 -2.94
CA SER A 336 18.86 -17.86 -3.45
C SER A 336 18.77 -18.99 -2.43
N LYS A 337 19.87 -19.32 -1.73
CA LYS A 337 19.87 -20.33 -0.65
C LYS A 337 18.94 -19.95 0.50
N ILE A 338 18.92 -18.66 0.88
CA ILE A 338 17.99 -18.16 1.91
C ILE A 338 16.55 -18.37 1.49
N VAL A 339 16.18 -17.95 0.27
CA VAL A 339 14.80 -18.08 -0.21
C VAL A 339 14.39 -19.54 -0.34
N ARG A 340 15.25 -20.41 -0.90
CA ARG A 340 14.96 -21.87 -0.98
C ARG A 340 14.72 -22.50 0.38
N LYS A 341 15.44 -22.06 1.43
CA LYS A 341 15.25 -22.58 2.79
C LYS A 341 13.90 -22.19 3.39
N ILE A 342 13.38 -21.01 3.02
CA ILE A 342 12.12 -20.48 3.55
C ILE A 342 10.93 -21.00 2.72
N ALA A 343 11.12 -21.13 1.42
CA ALA A 343 10.08 -21.42 0.43
C ALA A 343 10.41 -22.67 -0.39
N SER A 344 10.78 -23.76 0.28
CA SER A 344 11.24 -25.00 -0.38
C SER A 344 10.20 -25.65 -1.29
N GLU A 345 8.93 -25.37 -1.04
CA GLU A 345 7.78 -25.91 -1.77
C GLU A 345 7.38 -25.07 -2.99
N HIS A 346 8.07 -23.95 -3.24
CA HIS A 346 7.73 -23.01 -4.30
C HIS A 346 8.81 -22.93 -5.37
N ASP A 347 8.37 -22.89 -6.62
CA ASP A 347 9.27 -22.63 -7.75
C ASP A 347 9.86 -21.22 -7.64
N MET A 348 11.10 -21.09 -8.10
CA MET A 348 11.80 -19.82 -8.11
C MET A 348 12.55 -19.57 -9.42
N VAL A 349 12.59 -18.30 -9.81
CA VAL A 349 13.34 -17.82 -10.98
C VAL A 349 14.14 -16.59 -10.61
N VAL A 350 15.29 -16.39 -11.26
CA VAL A 350 16.14 -15.21 -11.09
C VAL A 350 16.00 -14.31 -12.31
N ILE A 351 15.72 -13.02 -12.11
CA ILE A 351 15.41 -12.07 -13.19
C ILE A 351 16.05 -10.69 -12.95
N SER A 352 16.22 -9.93 -14.03
CA SER A 352 16.31 -8.47 -13.94
C SER A 352 15.20 -7.86 -14.77
N ALA A 353 14.15 -7.37 -14.11
CA ALA A 353 13.06 -6.66 -14.77
C ALA A 353 13.55 -5.38 -15.47
N LYS A 354 14.60 -4.73 -14.94
CA LYS A 354 15.17 -3.51 -15.53
C LYS A 354 15.97 -3.79 -16.80
N LYS A 355 16.70 -4.90 -16.83
CA LYS A 355 17.57 -5.28 -17.97
C LYS A 355 16.92 -6.29 -18.92
N GLY A 356 15.73 -6.80 -18.60
CA GLY A 356 15.06 -7.82 -19.39
C GLY A 356 15.69 -9.23 -19.29
N VAL A 357 16.54 -9.48 -18.28
CA VAL A 357 17.25 -10.75 -18.15
C VAL A 357 16.33 -11.84 -17.60
N ASN A 358 16.36 -13.02 -18.20
CA ASN A 358 15.59 -14.23 -17.85
C ASN A 358 14.06 -14.08 -17.88
N ILE A 359 13.53 -13.07 -18.58
CA ILE A 359 12.09 -12.82 -18.66
C ILE A 359 11.37 -13.90 -19.49
N GLU A 360 12.00 -14.41 -20.54
CA GLU A 360 11.45 -15.53 -21.32
C GLU A 360 11.32 -16.81 -20.47
N TYR A 361 12.32 -17.10 -19.63
CA TYR A 361 12.27 -18.23 -18.70
C TYR A 361 11.18 -18.06 -17.63
N LEU A 362 11.02 -16.84 -17.09
CA LEU A 362 9.92 -16.50 -16.19
C LEU A 362 8.56 -16.74 -16.88
N LEU A 363 8.37 -16.27 -18.11
CA LEU A 363 7.13 -16.46 -18.87
C LEU A 363 6.86 -17.94 -19.14
N LYS A 364 7.89 -18.72 -19.46
CA LYS A 364 7.77 -20.17 -19.62
C LYS A 364 7.25 -20.84 -18.35
N LYS A 365 7.83 -20.52 -17.19
CA LYS A 365 7.38 -21.05 -15.90
C LYS A 365 5.96 -20.64 -15.54
N LEU A 366 5.59 -19.38 -15.76
CA LEU A 366 4.21 -18.92 -15.58
C LEU A 366 3.23 -19.68 -16.47
N VAL A 367 3.54 -19.86 -17.76
CA VAL A 367 2.67 -20.59 -18.69
C VAL A 367 2.54 -22.07 -18.30
N GLU A 368 3.63 -22.71 -17.85
CA GLU A 368 3.61 -24.07 -17.29
C GLU A 368 2.63 -24.16 -16.10
N MET A 369 2.77 -23.28 -15.11
CA MET A 369 1.88 -23.26 -13.93
C MET A 369 0.42 -22.96 -14.31
N LEU A 370 0.18 -22.00 -15.21
CA LEU A 370 -1.17 -21.66 -15.66
C LEU A 370 -1.83 -22.82 -16.44
N ARG A 371 -1.06 -23.70 -17.10
CA ARG A 371 -1.62 -24.88 -17.77
C ARG A 371 -2.08 -25.94 -16.77
N LEU A 372 -1.41 -26.06 -15.63
CA LEU A 372 -1.78 -26.98 -14.55
C LEU A 372 -3.04 -26.52 -13.79
N THR A 373 -3.32 -25.21 -13.77
CA THR A 373 -4.47 -24.63 -13.04
C THR A 373 -5.72 -24.41 -13.87
N SER A 374 -5.63 -24.47 -15.20
CA SER A 374 -6.80 -24.33 -16.06
C SER A 374 -7.57 -25.67 -16.09
N PRO A 375 -8.91 -25.68 -15.95
CA PRO A 375 -9.68 -26.87 -16.32
C PRO A 375 -9.41 -27.20 -17.80
N PRO A 376 -9.43 -28.50 -18.19
CA PRO A 376 -9.19 -28.89 -19.57
C PRO A 376 -10.15 -28.11 -20.48
N LEU A 377 -9.59 -27.51 -21.53
CA LEU A 377 -10.37 -26.82 -22.56
C LEU A 377 -11.43 -27.80 -23.07
N LEU A 378 -12.71 -27.48 -22.89
CA LEU A 378 -13.75 -28.03 -23.76
C LEU A 378 -13.32 -27.64 -25.17
N ASN A 379 -12.99 -28.63 -25.99
CA ASN A 379 -12.55 -28.41 -27.35
C ASN A 379 -13.60 -27.57 -28.09
N ASP A 380 -13.15 -26.66 -28.96
CA ASP A 380 -13.95 -25.92 -29.95
C ASP A 380 -14.65 -26.83 -30.99
N ARG A 381 -14.97 -28.09 -30.64
CA ARG A 381 -15.70 -29.05 -31.48
C ARG A 381 -17.16 -29.25 -31.06
N ASP A 382 -17.60 -28.67 -29.94
CA ASP A 382 -18.97 -28.86 -29.43
C ASP A 382 -19.88 -27.63 -29.60
N VAL A 383 -19.53 -26.71 -30.51
CA VAL A 383 -20.47 -25.70 -31.01
C VAL A 383 -20.62 -25.89 -32.52
N THR A 384 -21.41 -26.89 -32.89
CA THR A 384 -22.08 -26.97 -34.19
C THR A 384 -23.50 -26.44 -34.09
#